data_AF-A0A1J0RAC5-F1
#
_entry.id   AF-A0A1J0RAC5-F1
#
_cell.length_a   1.000
_cell.length_b   1.000
_cell.length_c   1.000
_cell.angle_alpha   90.00
_cell.angle_beta   90.00
_cell.angle_gamma   90.00
#
_symmetry.space_group_name_H-M   'P 1'
#
loop_
_entity.id
_entity.type
_entity.pdbx_description
1 polymer ?
#
loop_
_entity_poly.entity_id
_entity_poly.type
_entity_poly.pdbx_seq_one_letter_code
_entity_poly.pdbx_strand_id
1 'polypeptide(L)'
;VKAAKDEAVAANKLLIAAIAGDGELSDKDNGSGCFTAATAKNMFGTTPGQNENCGGSSGNGKNLGISIINDLFYICVRDETGGEKVCSKTATTKSSAQHDFANGATNSKDAYKALMAQCPKRIASVTPASVEAAIATYNSQIGTLARTINANKEAAGFIVGYAHTGSTGCSGSNSQVCINYKKLLDKKDAAAIPWQVTIGQAIDKLPSNAVVQEIKAGTQTLAHMNLTVWQIYYSALSQTATQGDHSPKLLDRKKFEECKEHKPKKTCEEKGCKWKGTSDTKGVCEAKLEEQPNKGTAEGAAGTTTEKCKGKLEPECTKALE
;
A
#
# COMPACT_ATOMS: atom_id res chain seq x y z
N VAL A 1 12.56 -13.76 32.47
CA VAL A 1 13.08 -12.37 32.46
C VAL A 1 14.06 -12.11 31.31
N LYS A 2 15.14 -12.88 31.15
CA LYS A 2 16.10 -12.71 30.04
C LYS A 2 15.48 -12.84 28.64
N ALA A 3 14.71 -13.90 28.38
CA ALA A 3 14.04 -14.11 27.09
C ALA A 3 13.07 -12.96 26.71
N ALA A 4 12.24 -12.48 27.66
CA ALA A 4 11.35 -11.34 27.44
C ALA A 4 12.11 -10.03 27.16
N LYS A 5 13.30 -9.85 27.74
CA LYS A 5 14.17 -8.70 27.46
C LYS A 5 14.78 -8.79 26.05
N ASP A 6 15.18 -9.98 25.63
CA ASP A 6 15.75 -10.23 24.30
C ASP A 6 14.68 -10.05 23.19
N GLU A 7 13.44 -10.48 23.45
CA GLU A 7 12.27 -10.24 22.60
C GLU A 7 11.95 -8.75 22.43
N ALA A 8 11.94 -7.99 23.53
CA ALA A 8 11.72 -6.54 23.48
C ALA A 8 12.83 -5.82 22.69
N VAL A 9 14.09 -6.25 22.82
CA VAL A 9 15.21 -5.72 22.01
C VAL A 9 15.00 -6.03 20.53
N ALA A 10 14.58 -7.25 20.19
CA ALA A 10 14.30 -7.63 18.81
C ALA A 10 13.12 -6.85 18.20
N ALA A 11 12.04 -6.66 18.97
CA ALA A 11 10.89 -5.84 18.58
C ALA A 11 11.33 -4.39 18.32
N ASN A 12 12.12 -3.80 19.22
CA ASN A 12 12.62 -2.44 19.05
C ASN A 12 13.50 -2.30 17.81
N LYS A 13 14.38 -3.27 17.51
CA LYS A 13 15.16 -3.26 16.26
C LYS A 13 14.28 -3.24 15.01
N LEU A 14 13.17 -3.98 15.01
CA LEU A 14 12.23 -3.99 13.89
C LEU A 14 11.44 -2.67 13.80
N LEU A 15 11.03 -2.08 14.92
CA LEU A 15 10.41 -0.74 14.91
C LEU A 15 11.36 0.32 14.35
N ILE A 16 12.63 0.25 14.75
CA ILE A 16 13.68 1.12 14.23
C ILE A 16 13.87 0.90 12.73
N ALA A 17 13.87 -0.35 12.26
CA ALA A 17 13.93 -0.68 10.83
C ALA A 17 12.72 -0.17 10.04
N ALA A 18 11.52 -0.18 10.62
CA ALA A 18 10.36 0.43 9.98
C ALA A 18 10.53 1.96 9.86
N ILE A 19 11.13 2.61 10.86
CA ILE A 19 11.32 4.06 10.89
C ILE A 19 12.41 4.50 9.91
N ALA A 20 13.59 3.87 9.97
CA ALA A 20 14.81 4.34 9.30
C ALA A 20 15.38 3.36 8.26
N GLY A 21 14.73 2.23 8.02
CA GLY A 21 15.18 1.21 7.07
C GLY A 21 16.33 0.32 7.59
N ASP A 22 16.88 0.59 8.78
CA ASP A 22 17.84 -0.26 9.48
C ASP A 22 17.52 -0.38 10.97
N GLY A 23 18.10 -1.38 11.64
CA GLY A 23 17.77 -1.72 13.03
C GLY A 23 18.54 -0.93 14.09
N GLU A 24 19.19 0.19 13.74
CA GLU A 24 20.06 0.94 14.65
C GLU A 24 19.71 2.44 14.69
N LEU A 25 19.16 2.90 15.82
CA LEU A 25 19.02 4.33 16.10
C LEU A 25 20.20 4.75 16.98
N SER A 26 20.90 5.83 16.61
CA SER A 26 21.70 6.56 17.59
C SER A 26 20.74 7.37 18.48
N ASP A 27 20.95 7.37 19.81
CA ASP A 27 20.14 8.00 20.88
C ASP A 27 19.86 9.52 20.77
N LYS A 28 20.05 10.14 19.60
CA LYS A 28 19.71 11.54 19.37
C LYS A 28 18.22 11.63 19.03
N ASP A 29 17.40 11.81 20.08
CA ASP A 29 15.94 12.05 20.16
C ASP A 29 15.34 13.11 19.20
N ASN A 30 16.10 13.66 18.25
CA ASN A 30 15.62 14.58 17.23
C ASN A 30 15.61 13.97 15.82
N GLY A 31 15.87 12.67 15.70
CA GLY A 31 15.84 11.95 14.42
C GLY A 31 17.00 12.26 13.46
N SER A 32 17.86 13.23 13.79
CA SER A 32 19.02 13.59 12.96
C SER A 32 20.13 12.53 12.99
N GLY A 33 20.11 11.65 13.99
CA GLY A 33 21.02 10.52 14.11
C GLY A 33 20.84 9.47 13.02
N CYS A 34 19.64 9.39 12.44
CA CYS A 34 19.30 8.44 11.37
C CYS A 34 19.89 8.84 10.01
N PHE A 35 20.32 10.09 9.84
CA PHE A 35 20.79 10.63 8.56
C PHE A 35 22.32 10.64 8.52
N THR A 36 22.86 9.54 8.01
CA THR A 36 24.26 9.41 7.59
C THR A 36 24.28 8.96 6.13
N ALA A 37 25.41 9.11 5.43
CA ALA A 37 25.53 8.57 4.07
C ALA A 37 25.30 7.04 4.03
N ALA A 38 25.71 6.32 5.08
CA ALA A 38 25.56 4.88 5.18
C ALA A 38 24.11 4.43 5.40
N THR A 39 23.32 5.23 6.13
CA THR A 39 21.93 4.91 6.51
C THR A 39 20.91 5.52 5.55
N ALA A 40 21.26 6.58 4.79
CA ALA A 40 20.39 7.19 3.79
C ALA A 40 19.88 6.19 2.74
N LYS A 41 20.73 5.27 2.28
CA LYS A 41 20.32 4.20 1.36
C LYS A 41 19.32 3.21 1.96
N ASN A 42 19.29 3.06 3.29
CA ASN A 42 18.33 2.21 3.97
C ASN A 42 16.97 2.92 4.06
N MET A 43 17.00 4.23 4.35
CA MET A 43 15.81 5.07 4.41
C MET A 43 15.19 5.30 3.04
N PHE A 44 15.98 5.45 1.97
CA PHE A 44 15.51 5.92 0.67
C PHE A 44 15.79 4.94 -0.49
N GLY A 45 16.48 3.82 -0.24
CA GLY A 45 16.87 2.87 -1.29
C GLY A 45 18.18 3.25 -2.00
N THR A 46 18.65 2.36 -2.87
CA THR A 46 19.95 2.49 -3.57
C THR A 46 19.90 3.45 -4.77
N THR A 47 18.70 3.74 -5.29
CA THR A 47 18.48 4.75 -6.33
C THR A 47 17.32 5.64 -5.87
N PRO A 48 17.56 6.54 -4.92
CA PRO A 48 16.51 7.38 -4.38
C PRO A 48 16.10 8.44 -5.41
N GLY A 49 14.81 8.78 -5.44
CA GLY A 49 14.28 9.81 -6.32
C GLY A 49 12.76 9.90 -6.24
N GLN A 50 12.20 11.02 -6.72
CA GLN A 50 10.76 11.29 -6.68
C GLN A 50 9.93 10.09 -7.16
N ASN A 51 10.18 9.65 -8.39
CA ASN A 51 9.40 8.58 -8.99
C ASN A 51 9.54 7.25 -8.24
N GLU A 52 10.69 7.02 -7.59
CA GLU A 52 10.97 5.76 -6.91
C GLU A 52 10.41 5.72 -5.50
N ASN A 53 10.50 6.82 -4.78
CA ASN A 53 10.25 6.90 -3.34
C ASN A 53 8.85 7.38 -2.98
N CYS A 54 8.25 8.20 -3.82
CA CYS A 54 6.88 8.66 -3.63
C CYS A 54 5.97 8.36 -4.83
N GLY A 55 6.48 7.66 -5.84
CA GLY A 55 5.69 7.11 -6.94
C GLY A 55 5.49 8.06 -8.12
N GLY A 56 5.82 9.35 -8.00
CA GLY A 56 5.65 10.30 -9.10
C GLY A 56 4.19 10.43 -9.55
N SER A 57 4.00 10.80 -10.81
CA SER A 57 2.67 10.88 -11.45
C SER A 57 2.07 9.51 -11.74
N SER A 58 2.89 8.49 -11.97
CA SER A 58 2.42 7.15 -12.38
C SER A 58 2.19 6.18 -11.23
N GLY A 59 2.69 6.50 -10.03
CA GLY A 59 2.60 5.63 -8.84
C GLY A 59 3.44 4.36 -8.94
N ASN A 60 4.46 4.31 -9.79
CA ASN A 60 5.21 3.10 -10.15
C ASN A 60 6.55 2.88 -9.41
N GLY A 61 6.79 3.64 -8.33
CA GLY A 61 8.07 3.64 -7.62
C GLY A 61 8.48 2.30 -7.02
N LYS A 62 9.79 2.00 -6.98
CA LYS A 62 10.31 0.75 -6.39
C LYS A 62 10.64 0.86 -4.89
N ASN A 63 10.75 2.07 -4.35
CA ASN A 63 11.10 2.34 -2.95
C ASN A 63 9.88 2.81 -2.13
N LEU A 64 8.66 2.63 -2.64
CA LEU A 64 7.43 3.05 -1.98
C LEU A 64 7.31 2.42 -0.59
N GLY A 65 7.17 3.25 0.45
CA GLY A 65 6.99 2.78 1.82
C GLY A 65 8.17 1.99 2.38
N ILE A 66 9.38 2.18 1.85
CA ILE A 66 10.60 1.55 2.36
C ILE A 66 10.87 1.87 3.84
N SER A 67 10.51 3.08 4.28
CA SER A 67 10.62 3.52 5.68
C SER A 67 9.61 4.62 6.00
N ILE A 68 9.32 4.84 7.28
CA ILE A 68 8.46 5.97 7.70
C ILE A 68 9.17 7.31 7.40
N ILE A 69 10.49 7.38 7.56
CA ILE A 69 11.26 8.59 7.24
C ILE A 69 11.12 8.93 5.75
N ASN A 70 11.16 7.94 4.86
CA ASN A 70 10.89 8.16 3.43
C ASN A 70 9.55 8.86 3.23
N ASP A 71 8.50 8.31 3.82
CA ASP A 71 7.16 8.80 3.57
C ASP A 71 6.95 10.21 4.14
N LEU A 72 7.41 10.44 5.38
CA LEU A 72 7.42 11.78 5.98
C LEU A 72 8.24 12.78 5.17
N PHE A 73 9.34 12.35 4.57
CA PHE A 73 10.22 13.23 3.82
C PHE A 73 9.51 13.82 2.59
N TYR A 74 8.83 12.98 1.80
CA TYR A 74 8.11 13.44 0.60
C TYR A 74 6.75 14.09 0.89
N ILE A 75 6.20 13.90 2.10
CA ILE A 75 4.98 14.58 2.53
C ILE A 75 5.28 15.94 3.18
N CYS A 76 6.38 16.07 3.93
CA CYS A 76 6.57 17.19 4.87
C CYS A 76 7.88 17.97 4.74
N VAL A 77 8.88 17.44 4.05
CA VAL A 77 10.27 17.93 4.12
C VAL A 77 10.79 18.43 2.78
N ARG A 78 10.17 18.00 1.68
CA ARG A 78 10.62 18.32 0.32
C ARG A 78 9.48 18.81 -0.55
N ASP A 79 9.75 19.86 -1.30
CA ASP A 79 8.95 20.34 -2.43
C ASP A 79 9.88 20.93 -3.51
N GLU A 80 9.31 21.64 -4.48
CA GLU A 80 10.05 22.21 -5.60
C GLU A 80 10.97 23.35 -5.16
N THR A 81 10.44 24.31 -4.40
CA THR A 81 11.09 25.61 -4.15
C THR A 81 11.67 25.79 -2.75
N GLY A 82 11.12 25.10 -1.75
CA GLY A 82 11.49 25.19 -0.34
C GLY A 82 10.89 26.41 0.37
N GLY A 83 10.55 26.23 1.66
CA GLY A 83 9.96 27.30 2.48
C GLY A 83 8.45 27.16 2.74
N GLU A 84 7.83 26.07 2.28
CA GLU A 84 6.43 25.76 2.42
C GLU A 84 6.10 25.16 3.80
N LYS A 85 4.89 25.45 4.26
CA LYS A 85 4.35 25.10 5.57
C LYS A 85 3.43 23.88 5.46
N VAL A 86 3.97 22.78 4.93
CA VAL A 86 3.13 21.65 4.52
C VAL A 86 2.53 20.89 5.71
N CYS A 87 3.38 20.53 6.68
CA CYS A 87 2.96 19.70 7.83
C CYS A 87 2.91 20.46 9.15
N SER A 88 3.23 21.76 9.14
CA SER A 88 3.27 22.56 10.35
C SER A 88 3.12 24.05 10.05
N LYS A 89 2.92 24.87 11.09
CA LYS A 89 2.76 26.33 10.94
C LYS A 89 4.06 27.04 10.53
N THR A 90 5.20 26.38 10.67
CA THR A 90 6.50 26.92 10.26
C THR A 90 7.06 26.13 9.09
N ALA A 91 7.84 26.79 8.24
CA ALA A 91 8.38 26.16 7.06
C ALA A 91 9.39 25.07 7.45
N THR A 92 9.17 23.85 6.99
CA THR A 92 10.09 22.72 7.21
C THR A 92 10.71 22.20 5.92
N THR A 93 10.21 22.64 4.77
CA THR A 93 10.64 22.13 3.49
C THR A 93 11.94 22.77 3.01
N LYS A 94 12.69 22.00 2.23
CA LYS A 94 13.80 22.49 1.41
C LYS A 94 13.50 22.17 -0.06
N SER A 95 14.13 22.95 -0.94
CA SER A 95 14.00 22.70 -2.37
C SER A 95 14.51 21.31 -2.72
N SER A 96 13.80 20.65 -3.62
CA SER A 96 14.14 19.35 -4.20
C SER A 96 15.59 19.27 -4.69
N ALA A 97 16.13 20.36 -5.25
CA ALA A 97 17.50 20.45 -5.75
C ALA A 97 18.55 20.47 -4.63
N GLN A 98 18.16 20.83 -3.40
CA GLN A 98 19.04 20.92 -2.24
C GLN A 98 19.14 19.60 -1.47
N HIS A 99 18.26 18.65 -1.73
CA HIS A 99 18.29 17.34 -1.07
C HIS A 99 19.30 16.42 -1.76
N ASP A 100 20.37 16.11 -1.03
CA ASP A 100 21.38 15.14 -1.44
C ASP A 100 21.20 13.85 -0.65
N PHE A 101 20.97 12.73 -1.34
CA PHE A 101 20.84 11.41 -0.73
C PHE A 101 22.15 10.61 -0.69
N ALA A 102 23.21 11.10 -1.35
CA ALA A 102 24.51 10.44 -1.47
C ALA A 102 25.59 11.05 -0.55
N ASN A 103 25.65 12.38 -0.39
CA ASN A 103 26.71 13.04 0.40
C ASN A 103 26.23 13.50 1.79
N GLY A 104 25.95 12.53 2.66
CA GLY A 104 25.75 12.79 4.09
C GLY A 104 24.42 13.42 4.47
N ALA A 105 23.53 13.66 3.50
CA ALA A 105 22.16 14.06 3.73
C ALA A 105 21.99 15.32 4.61
N THR A 106 22.96 16.24 4.67
CA THR A 106 22.94 17.37 5.61
C THR A 106 21.66 18.21 5.50
N ASN A 107 21.28 18.63 4.29
CA ASN A 107 20.03 19.39 4.10
C ASN A 107 18.79 18.57 4.43
N SER A 108 18.77 17.28 4.04
CA SER A 108 17.68 16.35 4.37
C SER A 108 17.56 16.12 5.87
N LYS A 109 18.69 16.01 6.56
CA LYS A 109 18.84 15.84 8.00
C LYS A 109 18.36 17.07 8.74
N ASP A 110 18.77 18.26 8.33
CA ASP A 110 18.40 19.51 8.99
C ASP A 110 16.91 19.81 8.79
N ALA A 111 16.38 19.56 7.59
CA ALA A 111 14.97 19.71 7.30
C ALA A 111 14.11 18.69 8.07
N TYR A 112 14.54 17.43 8.14
CA TYR A 112 13.88 16.42 8.97
C TYR A 112 13.96 16.75 10.46
N LYS A 113 15.11 17.21 10.96
CA LYS A 113 15.27 17.68 12.34
C LYS A 113 14.33 18.84 12.67
N ALA A 114 14.15 19.78 11.73
CA ALA A 114 13.21 20.89 11.88
C ALA A 114 11.74 20.42 11.93
N LEU A 115 11.40 19.40 11.14
CA LEU A 115 10.10 18.74 11.23
C LEU A 115 9.89 18.06 12.59
N MET A 116 10.86 17.23 13.02
CA MET A 116 10.77 16.49 14.28
C MET A 116 10.70 17.40 15.51
N ALA A 117 11.33 18.58 15.46
CA ALA A 117 11.22 19.58 16.51
C ALA A 117 9.79 20.13 16.71
N GLN A 118 8.92 19.98 15.70
CA GLN A 118 7.51 20.38 15.76
C GLN A 118 6.57 19.23 16.09
N CYS A 119 7.05 17.99 16.06
CA CYS A 119 6.28 16.85 16.52
C CYS A 119 6.08 16.95 18.04
N PRO A 120 4.83 16.85 18.55
CA PRO A 120 4.59 16.82 19.98
C PRO A 120 5.35 15.67 20.64
N LYS A 121 6.05 15.96 21.75
CA LYS A 121 6.69 14.92 22.55
C LYS A 121 5.61 14.03 23.17
N ARG A 122 5.71 12.72 22.97
CA ARG A 122 4.84 11.77 23.67
C ARG A 122 5.33 11.60 25.11
N ILE A 123 4.40 11.75 26.04
CA ILE A 123 4.63 11.56 27.48
C ILE A 123 4.31 10.11 27.89
N ALA A 124 3.42 9.45 27.13
CA ALA A 124 3.04 8.05 27.36
C ALA A 124 3.94 7.07 26.59
N SER A 125 4.22 5.93 27.22
CA SER A 125 4.92 4.82 26.56
C SER A 125 4.13 4.29 25.36
N VAL A 126 4.85 3.95 24.30
CA VAL A 126 4.27 3.34 23.10
C VAL A 126 3.85 1.90 23.43
N THR A 127 2.60 1.56 23.12
CA THR A 127 2.04 0.20 23.23
C THR A 127 1.71 -0.37 21.85
N PRO A 128 1.61 -1.70 21.68
CA PRO A 128 1.24 -2.29 20.39
C PRO A 128 -0.10 -1.75 19.87
N ALA A 129 -1.12 -1.68 20.73
CA ALA A 129 -2.43 -1.14 20.37
C ALA A 129 -2.35 0.33 19.90
N SER A 130 -1.49 1.15 20.52
CA SER A 130 -1.29 2.54 20.10
C SER A 130 -0.62 2.65 18.72
N VAL A 131 0.26 1.70 18.37
CA VAL A 131 0.92 1.63 17.06
C VAL A 131 -0.07 1.18 15.98
N GLU A 132 -0.91 0.19 16.27
CA GLU A 132 -1.95 -0.26 15.34
C GLU A 132 -2.99 0.83 15.05
N ALA A 133 -3.44 1.53 16.09
CA ALA A 133 -4.33 2.67 15.92
C ALA A 133 -3.70 3.76 15.04
N ALA A 134 -2.39 3.99 15.18
CA ALA A 134 -1.66 4.92 14.31
C ALA A 134 -1.59 4.43 12.86
N ILE A 135 -1.34 3.14 12.62
CA ILE A 135 -1.35 2.54 11.27
C ILE A 135 -2.75 2.64 10.64
N ALA A 136 -3.80 2.30 11.40
CA ALA A 136 -5.18 2.43 10.94
C ALA A 136 -5.52 3.86 10.55
N THR A 137 -5.12 4.82 11.40
CA THR A 137 -5.29 6.25 11.13
C THR A 137 -4.54 6.65 9.85
N TYR A 138 -3.28 6.24 9.68
CA TYR A 138 -2.52 6.51 8.46
C TYR A 138 -3.20 5.93 7.21
N ASN A 139 -3.63 4.67 7.26
CA ASN A 139 -4.30 4.00 6.15
C ASN A 139 -5.61 4.69 5.78
N SER A 140 -6.34 5.23 6.76
CA SER A 140 -7.57 5.98 6.50
C SER A 140 -7.35 7.30 5.74
N GLN A 141 -6.10 7.79 5.66
CA GLN A 141 -5.74 9.00 4.91
C GLN A 141 -5.36 8.71 3.47
N ILE A 142 -5.05 7.46 3.13
CA ILE A 142 -4.78 7.09 1.74
C ILE A 142 -6.10 7.25 0.96
N GLY A 143 -6.03 7.97 -0.16
CA GLY A 143 -7.14 8.28 -1.07
C GLY A 143 -8.19 9.26 -0.58
N THR A 144 -8.07 9.79 0.65
CA THR A 144 -9.02 10.79 1.16
C THR A 144 -9.11 12.02 0.26
N LEU A 145 -7.97 12.39 -0.34
CA LEU A 145 -7.84 13.50 -1.28
C LEU A 145 -8.77 13.40 -2.51
N ALA A 146 -9.08 12.19 -2.97
CA ALA A 146 -9.97 11.98 -4.10
C ALA A 146 -11.39 12.52 -3.87
N ARG A 147 -11.79 12.72 -2.61
CA ARG A 147 -13.08 13.33 -2.26
C ARG A 147 -13.10 14.83 -2.50
N THR A 148 -11.94 15.48 -2.49
CA THR A 148 -11.81 16.94 -2.48
C THR A 148 -11.20 17.51 -3.76
N ILE A 149 -10.56 16.69 -4.61
CA ILE A 149 -9.98 17.18 -5.87
C ILE A 149 -11.00 17.28 -7.00
N ASN A 150 -10.72 18.22 -7.90
CA ASN A 150 -11.64 18.61 -8.97
C ASN A 150 -11.60 17.67 -10.21
N ALA A 151 -10.53 16.89 -10.39
CA ALA A 151 -10.36 15.99 -11.55
C ALA A 151 -9.46 14.79 -11.22
N ASN A 152 -9.66 13.68 -11.96
CA ASN A 152 -8.86 12.44 -11.87
C ASN A 152 -8.89 11.81 -10.46
N LYS A 153 -10.10 11.64 -9.90
CA LYS A 153 -10.33 11.13 -8.55
C LYS A 153 -9.79 9.71 -8.37
N GLU A 154 -9.88 8.90 -9.42
CA GLU A 154 -9.38 7.53 -9.51
C GLU A 154 -7.86 7.48 -9.33
N ALA A 155 -7.14 8.43 -9.94
CA ALA A 155 -5.68 8.53 -9.80
C ALA A 155 -5.27 8.94 -8.38
N ALA A 156 -6.10 9.73 -7.69
CA ALA A 156 -5.87 10.11 -6.31
C ALA A 156 -6.24 9.06 -5.27
N GLY A 157 -6.92 7.98 -5.68
CA GLY A 157 -7.30 6.89 -4.80
C GLY A 157 -6.13 6.31 -4.01
N PHE A 158 -4.92 6.27 -4.57
CA PHE A 158 -3.78 5.64 -3.91
C PHE A 158 -2.83 6.63 -3.24
N ILE A 159 -3.26 7.89 -3.10
CA ILE A 159 -2.42 8.99 -2.65
C ILE A 159 -2.67 9.31 -1.19
N VAL A 160 -1.60 9.42 -0.40
CA VAL A 160 -1.61 10.07 0.93
C VAL A 160 -0.81 11.35 0.89
N GLY A 161 -1.28 12.38 1.58
CA GLY A 161 -0.72 13.73 1.51
C GLY A 161 -1.49 14.59 0.52
N TYR A 162 -0.84 15.62 -0.04
CA TYR A 162 -1.50 16.60 -0.89
C TYR A 162 -1.05 16.49 -2.34
N ALA A 163 -2.02 16.31 -3.22
CA ALA A 163 -1.86 16.43 -4.67
C ALA A 163 -3.02 17.25 -5.25
N HIS A 164 -2.75 18.48 -5.69
CA HIS A 164 -3.80 19.34 -6.23
C HIS A 164 -4.53 18.71 -7.44
N THR A 165 -3.84 17.84 -8.19
CA THR A 165 -4.40 17.14 -9.35
C THR A 165 -3.96 15.68 -9.31
N GLY A 166 -4.94 14.75 -9.30
CA GLY A 166 -4.67 13.32 -9.16
C GLY A 166 -3.76 12.75 -10.25
N SER A 167 -3.86 13.23 -11.49
CA SER A 167 -3.03 12.78 -12.62
C SER A 167 -1.57 13.26 -12.55
N THR A 168 -1.31 14.41 -11.93
CA THR A 168 0.06 14.89 -11.67
C THR A 168 0.70 14.07 -10.56
N GLY A 169 -0.10 13.59 -9.61
CA GLY A 169 0.34 12.75 -8.51
C GLY A 169 1.48 13.39 -7.71
N CYS A 170 2.37 12.56 -7.18
CA CYS A 170 3.42 13.00 -6.29
C CYS A 170 4.66 13.40 -7.09
N SER A 171 4.58 14.47 -7.88
CA SER A 171 5.69 15.00 -8.67
C SER A 171 6.69 15.82 -7.85
N GLY A 172 6.27 16.30 -6.67
CA GLY A 172 7.08 17.19 -5.84
C GLY A 172 7.10 18.62 -6.34
N SER A 173 6.34 18.93 -7.40
CA SER A 173 6.02 20.29 -7.83
C SER A 173 5.23 21.02 -6.74
N ASN A 174 5.07 22.33 -6.89
CA ASN A 174 4.15 23.11 -6.05
C ASN A 174 2.80 22.39 -5.91
N SER A 175 2.36 22.19 -4.66
CA SER A 175 1.10 21.51 -4.34
C SER A 175 1.03 19.99 -4.68
N GLN A 176 2.17 19.31 -4.76
CA GLN A 176 2.28 17.87 -5.09
C GLN A 176 3.20 17.11 -4.10
N VAL A 177 2.94 17.28 -2.81
CA VAL A 177 3.69 16.73 -1.66
C VAL A 177 2.93 15.56 -1.04
N CYS A 178 3.22 14.37 -1.55
CA CYS A 178 2.46 13.17 -1.25
C CYS A 178 3.26 11.89 -1.49
N ILE A 179 2.66 10.74 -1.15
CA ILE A 179 3.09 9.41 -1.60
C ILE A 179 1.97 8.77 -2.41
N ASN A 180 2.31 8.22 -3.58
CA ASN A 180 1.40 7.47 -4.43
C ASN A 180 1.71 5.97 -4.35
N TYR A 181 0.91 5.24 -3.58
CA TYR A 181 1.07 3.79 -3.38
C TYR A 181 0.42 2.93 -4.48
N LYS A 182 0.03 3.51 -5.62
CA LYS A 182 -0.69 2.79 -6.69
C LYS A 182 -0.03 1.45 -7.03
N LYS A 183 1.27 1.38 -7.27
CA LYS A 183 1.95 0.11 -7.57
C LYS A 183 1.79 -0.97 -6.51
N LEU A 184 1.68 -0.60 -5.24
CA LEU A 184 1.45 -1.55 -4.15
C LEU A 184 -0.04 -1.92 -4.06
N LEU A 185 -0.95 -0.98 -4.27
CA LEU A 185 -2.36 -1.13 -3.90
C LEU A 185 -3.34 -1.33 -5.08
N ASP A 186 -2.92 -1.08 -6.32
CA ASP A 186 -3.74 -1.03 -7.54
C ASP A 186 -3.75 -2.34 -8.34
N LYS A 187 -3.70 -3.50 -7.67
CA LYS A 187 -3.63 -4.81 -8.33
C LYS A 187 -4.50 -5.85 -7.64
N LYS A 188 -4.86 -6.91 -8.39
CA LYS A 188 -5.51 -8.12 -7.86
C LYS A 188 -4.70 -8.75 -6.71
N ASP A 189 -3.37 -8.67 -6.78
CA ASP A 189 -2.43 -9.09 -5.75
C ASP A 189 -1.81 -7.86 -5.06
N ALA A 190 -2.64 -6.97 -4.54
CA ALA A 190 -2.16 -5.78 -3.85
C ALA A 190 -1.27 -6.17 -2.65
N ALA A 191 -0.12 -5.50 -2.56
CA ALA A 191 0.92 -5.71 -1.58
C ALA A 191 0.79 -4.73 -0.42
N ALA A 192 1.19 -5.17 0.77
CA ALA A 192 1.28 -4.31 1.94
C ALA A 192 2.43 -3.29 1.79
N ILE A 193 2.31 -2.16 2.50
CA ILE A 193 3.36 -1.13 2.55
C ILE A 193 4.54 -1.68 3.39
N PRO A 194 5.79 -1.67 2.89
CA PRO A 194 6.90 -2.37 3.54
C PRO A 194 7.13 -2.02 5.01
N TRP A 195 7.16 -0.74 5.38
CA TRP A 195 7.33 -0.35 6.79
C TRP A 195 6.18 -0.84 7.69
N GLN A 196 4.96 -1.00 7.16
CA GLN A 196 3.84 -1.58 7.93
C GLN A 196 4.07 -3.06 8.20
N VAL A 197 4.60 -3.80 7.22
CA VAL A 197 4.98 -5.21 7.39
C VAL A 197 6.03 -5.35 8.48
N THR A 198 7.05 -4.49 8.47
CA THR A 198 8.12 -4.49 9.48
C THR A 198 7.58 -4.19 10.88
N ILE A 199 6.61 -3.28 11.03
CA ILE A 199 5.94 -3.06 12.32
C ILE A 199 5.15 -4.29 12.77
N GLY A 200 4.42 -4.95 11.86
CA GLY A 200 3.72 -6.20 12.17
C GLY A 200 4.68 -7.27 12.70
N GLN A 201 5.85 -7.41 12.08
CA GLN A 201 6.91 -8.31 12.56
C GLN A 201 7.44 -7.90 13.94
N ALA A 202 7.52 -6.60 14.24
CA ALA A 202 7.93 -6.11 15.55
C ALA A 202 6.92 -6.48 16.64
N ILE A 203 5.62 -6.27 16.36
CA ILE A 203 4.52 -6.68 17.23
C ILE A 203 4.56 -8.20 17.44
N ASP A 204 4.90 -8.96 16.40
CA ASP A 204 4.98 -10.42 16.46
C ASP A 204 6.02 -10.95 17.44
N LYS A 205 7.07 -10.17 17.73
CA LYS A 205 8.13 -10.52 18.69
C LYS A 205 7.72 -10.35 20.14
N LEU A 206 6.64 -9.64 20.43
CA LEU A 206 6.18 -9.48 21.80
C LEU A 206 5.60 -10.80 22.34
N PRO A 207 5.82 -11.11 23.62
CA PRO A 207 5.34 -12.35 24.21
C PRO A 207 3.83 -12.49 24.00
N SER A 208 3.45 -13.62 23.44
CA SER A 208 2.07 -13.90 23.05
C SER A 208 1.17 -13.91 24.30
N ASN A 209 0.28 -12.93 24.38
CA ASN A 209 -0.83 -12.90 25.32
C ASN A 209 -2.12 -12.59 24.55
N ALA A 210 -3.29 -12.73 25.19
CA ALA A 210 -4.58 -12.53 24.51
C ALA A 210 -4.69 -11.16 23.82
N VAL A 211 -4.13 -10.12 24.45
CA VAL A 211 -4.08 -8.75 23.93
C VAL A 211 -3.19 -8.66 22.69
N VAL A 212 -2.02 -9.31 22.69
CA VAL A 212 -1.11 -9.37 21.53
C VAL A 212 -1.71 -10.19 20.39
N GLN A 213 -2.48 -11.25 20.67
CA GLN A 213 -3.16 -12.03 19.64
C GLN A 213 -4.30 -11.25 18.97
N GLU A 214 -5.08 -10.51 19.77
CA GLU A 214 -6.11 -9.60 19.26
C GLU A 214 -5.50 -8.50 18.39
N ILE A 215 -4.37 -7.94 18.84
CA ILE A 215 -3.53 -6.98 18.10
C ILE A 215 -3.05 -7.60 16.78
N LYS A 216 -2.36 -8.75 16.79
CA LYS A 216 -1.92 -9.44 15.55
C LYS A 216 -3.08 -9.66 14.56
N ALA A 217 -4.24 -10.11 15.06
CA ALA A 217 -5.44 -10.27 14.25
C ALA A 217 -5.95 -8.92 13.72
N GLY A 218 -5.90 -7.85 14.53
CA GLY A 218 -6.19 -6.46 14.18
C GLY A 218 -5.26 -5.91 13.10
N THR A 219 -3.93 -6.07 13.21
CA THR A 219 -2.96 -5.66 12.18
C THR A 219 -3.21 -6.40 10.86
N GLN A 220 -3.42 -7.72 10.91
CA GLN A 220 -3.74 -8.50 9.70
C GLN A 220 -5.07 -8.07 9.11
N THR A 221 -6.08 -7.81 9.95
CA THR A 221 -7.37 -7.28 9.54
C THR A 221 -7.23 -5.88 8.95
N LEU A 222 -6.38 -5.00 9.48
CA LEU A 222 -6.12 -3.67 8.93
C LEU A 222 -5.43 -3.76 7.57
N ALA A 223 -4.46 -4.66 7.42
CA ALA A 223 -3.84 -4.93 6.12
C ALA A 223 -4.89 -5.44 5.13
N HIS A 224 -5.74 -6.39 5.54
CA HIS A 224 -6.81 -6.95 4.70
C HIS A 224 -7.92 -5.94 4.41
N MET A 225 -8.32 -5.13 5.39
CA MET A 225 -9.32 -4.07 5.24
C MET A 225 -8.79 -2.97 4.34
N ASN A 226 -7.49 -2.64 4.38
CA ASN A 226 -6.91 -1.72 3.40
C ASN A 226 -7.18 -2.28 1.99
N LEU A 227 -6.87 -3.56 1.74
CA LEU A 227 -7.14 -4.23 0.47
C LEU A 227 -8.64 -4.22 0.10
N THR A 228 -9.53 -4.55 1.05
CA THR A 228 -10.99 -4.63 0.79
C THR A 228 -11.62 -3.24 0.61
N VAL A 229 -11.23 -2.25 1.41
CA VAL A 229 -11.68 -0.86 1.26
C VAL A 229 -11.17 -0.30 -0.07
N TRP A 230 -9.94 -0.62 -0.49
CA TRP A 230 -9.42 -0.26 -1.81
C TRP A 230 -10.22 -0.91 -2.94
N GLN A 231 -10.55 -2.20 -2.82
CA GLN A 231 -11.41 -2.89 -3.79
C GLN A 231 -12.81 -2.26 -3.87
N ILE A 232 -13.44 -1.97 -2.72
CA ILE A 232 -14.75 -1.31 -2.66
C ILE A 232 -14.66 0.09 -3.25
N TYR A 233 -13.66 0.87 -2.86
CA TYR A 233 -13.45 2.22 -3.35
C TYR A 233 -13.23 2.25 -4.87
N TYR A 234 -12.40 1.36 -5.41
CA TYR A 234 -12.20 1.24 -6.85
C TYR A 234 -13.48 0.79 -7.56
N SER A 235 -14.22 -0.17 -7.00
CA SER A 235 -15.52 -0.59 -7.53
C SER A 235 -16.58 0.51 -7.52
N ALA A 236 -16.50 1.44 -6.56
CA ALA A 236 -17.39 2.59 -6.45
C ALA A 236 -17.01 3.71 -7.44
N LEU A 237 -15.72 3.89 -7.71
CA LEU A 237 -15.24 4.85 -8.71
C LEU A 237 -15.37 4.35 -10.16
N SER A 238 -15.27 3.04 -10.40
CA SER A 238 -15.44 2.44 -11.72
C SER A 238 -16.90 2.39 -12.20
N GLN A 239 -17.87 2.83 -11.39
CA GLN A 239 -19.30 2.82 -11.72
C GLN A 239 -19.75 3.91 -12.71
N THR A 240 -18.84 4.45 -13.53
CA THR A 240 -19.20 5.24 -14.73
C THR A 240 -19.49 4.41 -15.97
N ALA A 241 -19.57 3.07 -15.89
CA ALA A 241 -20.08 2.24 -16.97
C ALA A 241 -21.24 1.35 -16.50
N THR A 242 -22.46 1.74 -16.90
CA THR A 242 -23.73 1.00 -16.90
C THR A 242 -24.32 0.56 -15.56
N GLN A 243 -25.47 1.16 -15.25
CA GLN A 243 -26.49 0.68 -14.31
C GLN A 243 -26.86 -0.78 -14.64
N GLY A 244 -26.35 -1.70 -13.83
CA GLY A 244 -26.80 -3.07 -13.69
C GLY A 244 -26.52 -3.46 -12.24
N ASP A 245 -27.53 -3.96 -11.55
CA ASP A 245 -27.58 -4.23 -10.10
C ASP A 245 -26.37 -5.03 -9.58
N HIS A 246 -25.29 -4.33 -9.26
CA HIS A 246 -24.05 -4.88 -8.72
C HIS A 246 -23.76 -4.18 -7.40
N SER A 247 -24.68 -4.32 -6.44
CA SER A 247 -24.31 -4.12 -5.04
C SER A 247 -23.19 -5.12 -4.70
N PRO A 248 -22.00 -4.67 -4.25
CA PRO A 248 -20.98 -5.58 -3.76
C PRO A 248 -21.60 -6.34 -2.58
N LYS A 249 -21.83 -7.64 -2.72
CA LYS A 249 -22.17 -8.47 -1.57
C LYS A 249 -20.98 -8.41 -0.63
N LEU A 250 -21.13 -7.68 0.48
CA LEU A 250 -20.26 -7.78 1.63
C LEU A 250 -20.00 -9.27 1.88
N LEU A 251 -18.72 -9.67 1.82
CA LEU A 251 -18.32 -11.02 2.17
C LEU A 251 -18.78 -11.29 3.60
N ASP A 252 -19.71 -12.22 3.75
CA ASP A 252 -20.20 -12.62 5.06
C ASP A 252 -19.04 -13.30 5.81
N ARG A 253 -18.49 -12.59 6.79
CA ARG A 253 -17.37 -13.04 7.65
C ARG A 253 -17.65 -14.42 8.26
N LYS A 254 -18.93 -14.78 8.44
CA LYS A 254 -19.34 -16.09 8.94
C LYS A 254 -18.97 -17.22 7.98
N LYS A 255 -19.14 -17.01 6.66
CA LYS A 255 -18.78 -18.01 5.63
C LYS A 255 -17.29 -18.25 5.51
N PHE A 256 -16.46 -17.27 5.85
CA PHE A 256 -14.99 -17.41 5.78
C PHE A 256 -14.46 -18.33 6.88
N GLU A 257 -15.01 -18.22 8.10
CA GLU A 257 -14.62 -19.10 9.20
C GLU A 257 -15.23 -20.50 9.07
N GLU A 258 -16.48 -20.62 8.61
CA GLU A 258 -17.14 -21.93 8.39
C GLU A 258 -16.35 -22.83 7.42
N CYS A 259 -15.81 -22.28 6.33
CA CYS A 259 -15.05 -23.08 5.36
C CYS A 259 -13.76 -23.69 5.93
N LYS A 260 -13.10 -23.03 6.89
CA LYS A 260 -11.81 -23.50 7.43
C LYS A 260 -11.92 -24.80 8.23
N GLU A 261 -13.12 -25.09 8.74
CA GLU A 261 -13.39 -26.28 9.55
C GLU A 261 -13.63 -27.54 8.70
N HIS A 262 -13.82 -27.40 7.38
CA HIS A 262 -14.18 -28.51 6.51
C HIS A 262 -12.94 -29.24 5.96
N LYS A 263 -12.69 -30.43 6.51
CA LYS A 263 -11.76 -31.44 5.98
C LYS A 263 -12.44 -32.80 6.01
N PRO A 264 -12.22 -33.70 5.03
CA PRO A 264 -11.32 -33.64 3.86
C PRO A 264 -11.89 -32.86 2.64
N LYS A 265 -11.13 -32.79 1.53
CA LYS A 265 -11.46 -32.07 0.27
C LYS A 265 -12.92 -32.21 -0.16
N LYS A 266 -13.45 -33.43 -0.12
CA LYS A 266 -14.83 -33.71 -0.52
C LYS A 266 -15.86 -32.91 0.30
N THR A 267 -15.69 -32.87 1.62
CA THR A 267 -16.54 -32.09 2.52
C THR A 267 -16.38 -30.59 2.31
N CYS A 268 -15.17 -30.12 2.00
CA CYS A 268 -14.91 -28.73 1.65
C CYS A 268 -15.68 -28.29 0.39
N GLU A 269 -15.56 -29.08 -0.69
CA GLU A 269 -16.18 -28.78 -1.99
C GLU A 269 -17.71 -28.90 -1.94
N GLU A 270 -18.26 -29.91 -1.24
CA GLU A 270 -19.70 -30.09 -1.02
C GLU A 270 -20.35 -28.91 -0.27
N LYS A 271 -19.60 -28.23 0.60
CA LYS A 271 -20.04 -27.04 1.33
C LYS A 271 -19.85 -25.75 0.55
N GLY A 272 -19.46 -25.83 -0.72
CA GLY A 272 -19.32 -24.68 -1.62
C GLY A 272 -18.03 -23.87 -1.40
N CYS A 273 -17.07 -24.42 -0.65
CA CYS A 273 -15.77 -23.81 -0.37
C CYS A 273 -14.71 -24.31 -1.38
N LYS A 274 -13.59 -23.59 -1.50
CA LYS A 274 -12.45 -23.93 -2.37
C LYS A 274 -11.38 -24.68 -1.59
N TRP A 275 -11.02 -25.87 -2.06
CA TRP A 275 -9.90 -26.64 -1.51
C TRP A 275 -8.56 -26.21 -2.12
N LYS A 276 -7.59 -25.88 -1.27
CA LYS A 276 -6.17 -25.64 -1.62
C LYS A 276 -5.30 -26.68 -0.91
N GLY A 277 -5.16 -27.85 -1.52
CA GLY A 277 -4.37 -28.95 -0.97
C GLY A 277 -3.71 -29.78 -2.05
N THR A 278 -2.61 -30.45 -1.67
CA THR A 278 -1.87 -31.35 -2.54
C THR A 278 -2.46 -32.76 -2.54
N SER A 279 -3.39 -33.06 -1.62
CA SER A 279 -4.19 -34.30 -1.62
C SER A 279 -5.56 -34.07 -0.99
N ASP A 280 -6.40 -35.12 -1.01
CA ASP A 280 -7.76 -35.08 -0.44
C ASP A 280 -7.78 -34.84 1.07
N THR A 281 -6.71 -35.15 1.78
CA THR A 281 -6.60 -35.02 3.24
C THR A 281 -5.59 -33.97 3.69
N LYS A 282 -4.68 -33.54 2.80
CA LYS A 282 -3.64 -32.56 3.09
C LYS A 282 -3.87 -31.29 2.27
N GLY A 283 -4.59 -30.36 2.88
CA GLY A 283 -4.94 -29.06 2.29
C GLY A 283 -5.68 -28.15 3.26
N VAL A 284 -5.93 -26.93 2.79
CA VAL A 284 -6.71 -25.90 3.48
C VAL A 284 -7.98 -25.66 2.68
N CYS A 285 -9.12 -25.59 3.36
CA CYS A 285 -10.40 -25.22 2.78
C CYS A 285 -10.65 -23.73 3.03
N GLU A 286 -10.93 -22.96 1.98
CA GLU A 286 -11.13 -21.51 2.03
C GLU A 286 -12.44 -21.12 1.34
N ALA A 287 -13.04 -19.99 1.70
CA ALA A 287 -14.25 -19.52 1.01
C ALA A 287 -13.98 -19.24 -0.47
N LYS A 288 -14.94 -19.59 -1.33
CA LYS A 288 -14.86 -19.31 -2.76
C LYS A 288 -15.21 -17.84 -2.99
N LEU A 289 -14.28 -17.07 -3.56
CA LEU A 289 -14.60 -15.78 -4.16
C LEU A 289 -15.37 -16.06 -5.45
N GLU A 290 -16.56 -15.48 -5.60
CA GLU A 290 -17.30 -15.56 -6.86
C GLU A 290 -16.48 -14.85 -7.94
N GLU A 291 -15.79 -15.64 -8.77
CA GLU A 291 -15.28 -15.17 -10.05
C GLU A 291 -16.50 -14.89 -10.95
N GLN A 292 -16.59 -13.67 -11.47
CA GLN A 292 -17.57 -13.35 -12.50
C GLN A 292 -17.41 -14.35 -13.66
N PRO A 293 -18.51 -14.91 -14.19
CA PRO A 293 -18.43 -15.77 -15.37
C PRO A 293 -17.89 -14.96 -16.54
N ASN A 294 -16.76 -15.39 -17.11
CA ASN A 294 -16.32 -14.98 -18.44
C ASN A 294 -17.46 -15.27 -19.43
N LYS A 295 -18.17 -14.24 -19.85
CA LYS A 295 -19.15 -14.35 -20.93
C LYS A 295 -18.38 -14.34 -22.24
N GLY A 296 -18.11 -15.53 -22.76
CA GLY A 296 -17.71 -15.72 -24.14
C GLY A 296 -18.78 -15.11 -25.06
N THR A 297 -18.32 -14.37 -26.05
CA THR A 297 -19.13 -13.74 -27.09
C THR A 297 -19.92 -14.81 -27.83
N ALA A 298 -21.23 -14.81 -27.67
CA ALA A 298 -22.16 -15.52 -28.53
C ALA A 298 -23.30 -14.56 -28.84
N GLU A 299 -23.26 -13.98 -30.05
CA GLU A 299 -24.33 -13.19 -30.63
C GLU A 299 -24.59 -13.69 -32.05
N GLY A 300 -25.86 -13.95 -32.34
CA GLY A 300 -26.43 -13.82 -33.69
C GLY A 300 -26.51 -15.10 -34.52
N ALA A 301 -27.73 -15.57 -34.72
CA ALA A 301 -28.09 -16.72 -35.54
C ALA A 301 -28.18 -16.41 -37.06
N ALA A 302 -28.17 -17.51 -37.82
CA ALA A 302 -28.71 -17.74 -39.16
C ALA A 302 -27.85 -17.36 -40.39
N GLY A 303 -27.40 -18.39 -41.10
CA GLY A 303 -26.85 -18.28 -42.46
C GLY A 303 -25.94 -19.45 -42.86
N THR A 304 -26.52 -20.48 -43.46
CA THR A 304 -25.86 -21.61 -44.13
C THR A 304 -24.80 -21.19 -45.15
N THR A 305 -23.57 -21.70 -45.03
CA THR A 305 -22.80 -22.51 -46.03
C THR A 305 -21.28 -22.37 -45.86
N THR A 306 -20.66 -23.54 -45.68
CA THR A 306 -19.35 -23.98 -46.19
C THR A 306 -18.11 -23.10 -46.00
N GLU A 307 -17.21 -23.65 -45.18
CA GLU A 307 -15.77 -23.36 -45.08
C GLU A 307 -15.10 -22.99 -46.42
N LYS A 308 -14.39 -21.86 -46.43
CA LYS A 308 -13.14 -21.64 -47.18
C LYS A 308 -12.49 -20.33 -46.71
N CYS A 309 -11.19 -20.37 -46.46
CA CYS A 309 -10.28 -19.26 -46.09
C CYS A 309 -9.94 -19.04 -44.59
N LYS A 310 -9.67 -20.12 -43.85
CA LYS A 310 -8.79 -20.06 -42.66
C LYS A 310 -7.35 -20.39 -43.09
N GLY A 311 -6.44 -19.40 -43.10
CA GLY A 311 -4.99 -19.63 -43.23
C GLY A 311 -4.22 -18.94 -44.38
N LYS A 312 -4.61 -17.77 -44.88
CA LYS A 312 -3.81 -16.98 -45.86
C LYS A 312 -3.77 -15.49 -45.52
N LEU A 313 -2.65 -14.82 -45.84
CA LEU A 313 -2.34 -13.40 -45.58
C LEU A 313 -3.05 -12.43 -46.56
N GLU A 314 -3.08 -11.15 -46.17
CA GLU A 314 -4.04 -10.08 -46.49
C GLU A 314 -4.33 -9.60 -47.93
N PRO A 315 -3.64 -9.92 -49.04
CA PRO A 315 -4.00 -9.31 -50.34
C PRO A 315 -5.07 -10.02 -51.17
N GLU A 316 -5.55 -11.22 -50.80
CA GLU A 316 -6.42 -12.05 -51.67
C GLU A 316 -7.91 -12.05 -51.31
N CYS A 317 -8.35 -11.30 -50.29
CA CYS A 317 -9.78 -11.17 -49.94
C CYS A 317 -10.44 -9.88 -50.48
N THR A 318 -9.69 -9.04 -51.20
CA THR A 318 -10.18 -7.77 -51.76
C THR A 318 -10.15 -7.79 -53.28
N LYS A 319 -11.26 -8.23 -53.87
CA LYS A 319 -11.80 -7.87 -55.20
C LYS A 319 -13.26 -8.29 -55.16
N ALA A 320 -14.14 -7.37 -54.80
CA ALA A 320 -14.81 -6.42 -55.69
C ALA A 320 -15.94 -7.07 -56.50
N LEU A 321 -16.90 -6.19 -56.81
CA LEU A 321 -17.97 -6.31 -57.81
C LEU A 321 -19.26 -6.87 -57.21
N GLU A 322 -20.41 -6.23 -57.38
CA GLU A 322 -20.81 -4.97 -58.02
C GLU A 322 -22.28 -4.74 -57.64
#